data_AF-A0A917FGZ9-F1
#
_entry.id   AF-A0A917FGZ9-F1
#
_cell.length_a   1.000
_cell.length_b   1.000
_cell.length_c   1.000
_cell.angle_alpha   90.00
_cell.angle_beta   90.00
_cell.angle_gamma   90.00
#
_symmetry.space_group_name_H-M   'P 1'
#
loop_
_entity.id
_entity.type
_entity.pdbx_description
1 polymer ?
#
loop_
_entity_poly.entity_id
_entity_poly.type
_entity_poly.pdbx_seq_one_letter_code
_entity_poly.pdbx_strand_id
1 'polypeptide(L)'
;MIDQIFKILQQCDYDYRQYTNPLDPLAHLFDEWEDNYRLKWSIAKVVDPKSILEIGVRYGYSAISFLDAAPQASYTGIDLDVAQFGGEVDAIDWAKRITAPYETQFIIGDSQEMHEFPAGMYDLIHVDGAQNGDSTYRDLEKAILQGRYILVDGYFWTKENLLASSVFMKDYKHLIEYSLVIPGYAGELLIKADEEKVQKYKKYLQKGDSLLIQELYQSDYYLESCGGYQEYKANTGKGLLDPLLATIFQIADVQAGQHVLDAGCGRGEIAYACASVGGTVDAVDYSESAISLTEKCFEDEDSIKNRVNIQCADITTFQPSKKLDRVIAGDLIEHLSPDEVDRLYDNIAKNLKDDGLLAVHTFPNLWFYQYGYTKKRKQAVKAGGYLSPQPRSYYEQAMHINEQSPKVLKKQLEKHFKYVLIWFGDPTNPLGSLVNKYGVSDCINASDLYALASNSPIDLEGVKHRLSQNVLTPCERLNITCSMNDDELSFVRNSQALLDVVVFNGNDFSVKSVGETPVHLSYHWVKDGDVVIWDGKRTKLHPLIVEGGDLRVKMNVIMPQKKGLYELQVTMVQEGVAWFDSDTQYKPFIVMVNVT
;
A
#
# COMPACT_ATOMS: atom_id res chain seq x y z
N MET A 1 -17.42 -2.16 -28.84
CA MET A 1 -17.90 -3.45 -28.27
C MET A 1 -19.30 -3.32 -27.68
N ILE A 2 -19.54 -2.45 -26.69
CA ILE A 2 -20.88 -2.33 -26.04
C ILE A 2 -22.03 -2.06 -27.04
N ASP A 3 -21.83 -1.16 -28.01
CA ASP A 3 -22.82 -0.90 -29.05
C ASP A 3 -23.09 -2.12 -29.94
N GLN A 4 -22.08 -2.95 -30.19
CA GLN A 4 -22.23 -4.19 -30.95
C GLN A 4 -23.03 -5.22 -30.15
N ILE A 5 -22.78 -5.32 -28.83
CA ILE A 5 -23.55 -6.21 -27.94
C ILE A 5 -25.03 -5.80 -27.97
N PHE A 6 -25.34 -4.52 -27.79
CA PHE A 6 -26.73 -4.05 -27.83
C PHE A 6 -27.37 -4.20 -29.22
N LYS A 7 -26.62 -3.99 -30.30
CA LYS A 7 -27.11 -4.23 -31.65
C LYS A 7 -27.48 -5.70 -31.88
N ILE A 8 -26.65 -6.64 -31.42
CA ILE A 8 -26.94 -8.08 -31.50
C ILE A 8 -28.13 -8.42 -30.59
N LEU A 9 -28.17 -7.90 -29.37
CA LEU A 9 -29.27 -8.13 -28.42
C LEU A 9 -30.63 -7.69 -28.97
N GLN A 10 -30.70 -6.54 -29.66
CA GLN A 10 -31.92 -6.07 -30.32
C GLN A 10 -32.43 -6.99 -31.42
N GLN A 11 -31.55 -7.79 -32.02
CA GLN A 11 -31.84 -8.71 -33.12
C GLN A 11 -31.88 -10.18 -32.66
N CYS A 12 -31.63 -10.43 -31.37
CA CYS A 12 -31.50 -11.76 -30.80
C CYS A 12 -32.87 -12.42 -30.62
N ASP A 13 -33.09 -13.55 -31.29
CA ASP A 13 -34.28 -14.41 -31.16
C ASP A 13 -34.01 -15.66 -30.30
N TYR A 14 -32.84 -15.76 -29.68
CA TYR A 14 -32.48 -16.85 -28.78
C TYR A 14 -33.40 -16.88 -27.56
N ASP A 15 -33.98 -18.05 -27.29
CA ASP A 15 -34.79 -18.32 -26.10
C ASP A 15 -34.22 -19.53 -25.36
N TYR A 16 -33.67 -19.28 -24.16
CA TYR A 16 -33.06 -20.33 -23.35
C TYR A 16 -34.12 -21.25 -22.70
N ARG A 17 -35.40 -20.82 -22.61
CA ARG A 17 -36.46 -21.55 -21.90
C ARG A 17 -36.72 -22.93 -22.50
N GLN A 18 -36.44 -23.12 -23.79
CA GLN A 18 -36.52 -24.42 -24.47
C GLN A 18 -35.56 -25.48 -23.90
N TYR A 19 -34.53 -25.07 -23.15
CA TYR A 19 -33.53 -25.95 -22.52
C TYR A 19 -33.72 -26.08 -20.99
N THR A 20 -34.74 -25.43 -20.42
CA THR A 20 -34.90 -25.37 -18.97
C THR A 20 -35.33 -26.70 -18.36
N ASN A 21 -34.90 -26.95 -17.12
CA ASN A 21 -35.38 -28.08 -16.34
C ASN A 21 -36.75 -27.72 -15.74
N PRO A 22 -37.84 -28.45 -16.05
CA PRO A 22 -39.16 -28.17 -15.50
C PRO A 22 -39.25 -28.42 -13.98
N LEU A 23 -38.27 -29.12 -13.40
CA LEU A 23 -38.16 -29.38 -11.96
C LEU A 23 -37.24 -28.38 -11.24
N ASP A 24 -36.67 -27.40 -11.93
CA ASP A 24 -35.87 -26.35 -11.29
C ASP A 24 -36.74 -25.60 -10.25
N PRO A 25 -36.33 -25.51 -8.97
CA PRO A 25 -37.10 -24.79 -7.96
C PRO A 25 -37.30 -23.31 -8.29
N LEU A 26 -36.48 -22.75 -9.19
CA LEU A 26 -36.55 -21.37 -9.66
C LEU A 26 -37.30 -21.20 -10.99
N ALA A 27 -38.04 -22.21 -11.45
CA ALA A 27 -38.79 -22.13 -12.71
C ALA A 27 -39.79 -20.96 -12.80
N HIS A 28 -40.25 -20.45 -11.66
CA HIS A 28 -41.12 -19.28 -11.58
C HIS A 28 -40.44 -17.96 -12.01
N LEU A 29 -39.11 -17.91 -12.09
CA LEU A 29 -38.33 -16.74 -12.51
C LEU A 29 -37.93 -16.79 -14.00
N PHE A 30 -38.27 -17.85 -14.73
CA PHE A 30 -37.69 -18.07 -16.05
C PHE A 30 -37.99 -16.96 -17.06
N ASP A 31 -39.20 -16.38 -16.99
CA ASP A 31 -39.57 -15.25 -17.84
C ASP A 31 -38.81 -13.97 -17.48
N GLU A 32 -38.46 -13.77 -16.20
CA GLU A 32 -37.67 -12.62 -15.76
C GLU A 32 -36.20 -12.72 -16.21
N TRP A 33 -35.70 -13.93 -16.44
CA TRP A 33 -34.31 -14.17 -16.83
C TRP A 33 -34.08 -14.21 -18.34
N GLU A 34 -35.14 -14.15 -19.16
CA GLU A 34 -35.03 -14.21 -20.63
C GLU A 34 -34.02 -13.20 -21.17
N ASP A 35 -34.15 -11.94 -20.78
CA ASP A 35 -33.26 -10.88 -21.21
C ASP A 35 -31.82 -11.08 -20.73
N ASN A 36 -31.62 -11.72 -19.57
CA ASN A 36 -30.29 -12.04 -19.03
C ASN A 36 -29.56 -13.05 -19.91
N TYR A 37 -30.22 -14.15 -20.27
CA TYR A 37 -29.60 -15.18 -21.13
C TYR A 37 -29.47 -14.72 -22.58
N ARG A 38 -30.39 -13.89 -23.09
CA ARG A 38 -30.22 -13.20 -24.39
C ARG A 38 -29.02 -12.27 -24.41
N LEU A 39 -28.76 -11.58 -23.29
CA LEU A 39 -27.57 -10.74 -23.13
C LEU A 39 -26.29 -11.60 -23.12
N LYS A 40 -26.23 -12.68 -22.33
CA LYS A 40 -25.10 -13.63 -22.29
C LYS A 40 -24.79 -14.22 -23.67
N TRP A 41 -25.83 -14.65 -24.39
CA TRP A 41 -25.71 -15.11 -25.79
C TRP A 41 -25.13 -14.01 -26.69
N SER A 42 -25.63 -12.79 -26.58
CA SER A 42 -25.17 -11.65 -27.39
C SER A 42 -23.72 -11.27 -27.10
N ILE A 43 -23.30 -11.33 -25.83
CA ILE A 43 -21.91 -11.13 -25.42
C ILE A 43 -21.02 -12.20 -26.07
N ALA A 44 -21.39 -13.47 -25.98
CA ALA A 44 -20.63 -14.56 -26.60
C ALA A 44 -20.55 -14.42 -28.14
N LYS A 45 -21.61 -13.95 -28.81
CA LYS A 45 -21.55 -13.64 -30.25
C LYS A 45 -20.56 -12.53 -30.60
N VAL A 46 -20.41 -11.50 -29.74
CA VAL A 46 -19.46 -10.42 -29.97
C VAL A 46 -18.03 -10.83 -29.63
N VAL A 47 -17.85 -11.59 -28.54
CA VAL A 47 -16.54 -12.10 -28.08
C VAL A 47 -16.01 -13.17 -29.03
N ASP A 48 -16.90 -13.99 -29.61
CA ASP A 48 -16.58 -15.14 -30.48
C ASP A 48 -15.53 -16.09 -29.87
N PRO A 49 -15.77 -16.62 -28.64
CA PRO A 49 -14.79 -17.45 -27.95
C PRO A 49 -14.63 -18.82 -28.59
N LYS A 50 -13.41 -19.37 -28.59
CA LYS A 50 -13.11 -20.76 -28.97
C LYS A 50 -12.92 -21.66 -27.74
N SER A 51 -12.68 -21.08 -26.59
CA SER A 51 -12.61 -21.78 -25.30
C SER A 51 -13.33 -20.98 -24.22
N ILE A 52 -14.21 -21.67 -23.49
CA ILE A 52 -15.04 -21.10 -22.45
C ILE A 52 -14.81 -21.87 -21.15
N LEU A 53 -14.59 -21.14 -20.07
CA LEU A 53 -14.68 -21.67 -18.71
C LEU A 53 -15.88 -21.03 -18.02
N GLU A 54 -16.65 -21.81 -17.27
CA GLU A 54 -17.72 -21.31 -16.42
C GLU A 54 -17.57 -21.84 -15.00
N ILE A 55 -17.70 -20.95 -14.02
CA ILE A 55 -17.75 -21.27 -12.59
C ILE A 55 -19.20 -21.06 -12.14
N GLY A 56 -19.80 -22.08 -11.52
CA GLY A 56 -21.20 -22.05 -11.07
C GLY A 56 -22.19 -22.44 -12.16
N VAL A 57 -21.95 -23.58 -12.82
CA VAL A 57 -22.74 -24.08 -13.96
C VAL A 57 -24.21 -24.31 -13.64
N ARG A 58 -24.49 -24.91 -12.46
CA ARG A 58 -25.80 -25.41 -12.05
C ARG A 58 -26.46 -26.24 -13.16
N TYR A 59 -27.63 -25.81 -13.65
CA TYR A 59 -28.40 -26.50 -14.70
C TYR A 59 -27.87 -26.25 -16.13
N GLY A 60 -26.84 -25.41 -16.30
CA GLY A 60 -26.19 -25.17 -17.59
C GLY A 60 -26.90 -24.17 -18.51
N TYR A 61 -27.74 -23.28 -17.99
CA TYR A 61 -28.47 -22.29 -18.81
C TYR A 61 -27.54 -21.25 -19.43
N SER A 62 -26.51 -20.79 -18.70
CA SER A 62 -25.44 -19.95 -19.25
C SER A 62 -24.63 -20.75 -20.28
N ALA A 63 -24.22 -21.96 -19.93
CA ALA A 63 -23.48 -22.88 -20.81
C ALA A 63 -24.14 -23.04 -22.19
N ILE A 64 -25.43 -23.40 -22.25
CA ILE A 64 -26.14 -23.58 -23.52
C ILE A 64 -26.30 -22.26 -24.29
N SER A 65 -26.45 -21.14 -23.58
CA SER A 65 -26.51 -19.81 -24.19
C SER A 65 -25.19 -19.41 -24.85
N PHE A 66 -24.07 -19.71 -24.21
CA PHE A 66 -22.75 -19.48 -24.79
C PHE A 66 -22.45 -20.42 -25.96
N LEU A 67 -22.80 -21.71 -25.85
CA LEU A 67 -22.54 -22.72 -26.88
C LEU A 67 -23.44 -22.55 -28.11
N ASP A 68 -24.69 -22.11 -27.96
CA ASP A 68 -25.54 -21.75 -29.10
C ASP A 68 -24.98 -20.52 -29.84
N ALA A 69 -24.44 -19.56 -29.08
CA ALA A 69 -23.76 -18.40 -29.66
C ALA A 69 -22.43 -18.77 -30.35
N ALA A 70 -21.64 -19.66 -29.76
CA ALA A 70 -20.33 -20.07 -30.25
C ALA A 70 -20.23 -21.61 -30.35
N PRO A 71 -20.86 -22.24 -31.36
CA PRO A 71 -21.04 -23.70 -31.41
C PRO A 71 -19.75 -24.50 -31.64
N GLN A 72 -18.65 -23.82 -31.97
CA GLN A 72 -17.32 -24.43 -32.13
C GLN A 72 -16.43 -24.24 -30.91
N ALA A 73 -16.93 -23.60 -29.85
CA ALA A 73 -16.17 -23.41 -28.62
C ALA A 73 -16.08 -24.73 -27.84
N SER A 74 -14.89 -25.00 -27.31
CA SER A 74 -14.74 -25.95 -26.20
C SER A 74 -15.24 -25.30 -24.91
N TYR A 75 -15.95 -26.06 -24.08
CA TYR A 75 -16.51 -25.55 -22.83
C TYR A 75 -16.09 -26.41 -21.64
N THR A 76 -15.59 -25.77 -20.59
CA THR A 76 -15.28 -26.37 -19.29
C THR A 76 -16.16 -25.75 -18.22
N GLY A 77 -16.98 -26.56 -17.56
CA GLY A 77 -17.83 -26.12 -16.45
C GLY A 77 -17.29 -26.62 -15.11
N ILE A 78 -17.20 -25.75 -14.12
CA ILE A 78 -16.86 -26.07 -12.72
C ILE A 78 -18.06 -25.77 -11.84
N ASP A 79 -18.48 -26.74 -11.04
CA ASP A 79 -19.54 -26.55 -10.06
C ASP A 79 -19.34 -27.48 -8.85
N LEU A 80 -19.80 -27.05 -7.68
CA LEU A 80 -19.71 -27.85 -6.45
C LEU A 80 -20.73 -29.00 -6.43
N ASP A 81 -21.82 -28.89 -7.19
CA ASP A 81 -22.97 -29.81 -7.24
C ASP A 81 -23.62 -30.03 -5.87
N VAL A 82 -23.81 -28.92 -5.13
CA VAL A 82 -24.39 -28.91 -3.79
C VAL A 82 -25.55 -27.94 -3.70
N ALA A 83 -26.51 -28.20 -2.81
CA ALA A 83 -27.66 -27.32 -2.54
C ALA A 83 -27.30 -26.02 -1.74
N GLN A 84 -26.03 -25.59 -1.75
CA GLN A 84 -25.55 -24.39 -1.05
C GLN A 84 -25.23 -23.30 -2.07
N PHE A 85 -25.19 -22.04 -1.60
CA PHE A 85 -24.84 -20.87 -2.43
C PHE A 85 -25.72 -20.66 -3.68
N GLY A 86 -26.93 -21.22 -3.70
CA GLY A 86 -27.84 -21.18 -4.85
C GLY A 86 -27.68 -22.35 -5.83
N GLY A 87 -26.77 -23.29 -5.55
CA GLY A 87 -26.61 -24.54 -6.29
C GLY A 87 -27.72 -25.55 -6.02
N GLU A 88 -27.67 -26.68 -6.73
CA GLU A 88 -28.63 -27.77 -6.63
C GLU A 88 -27.91 -29.10 -6.92
N VAL A 89 -28.26 -30.15 -6.19
CA VAL A 89 -27.63 -31.47 -6.36
C VAL A 89 -28.10 -32.09 -7.68
N ASP A 90 -27.19 -32.74 -8.41
CA ASP A 90 -27.41 -33.38 -9.70
C ASP A 90 -27.78 -32.39 -10.84
N ALA A 91 -27.65 -31.07 -10.62
CA ALA A 91 -27.97 -30.06 -11.64
C ALA A 91 -27.03 -30.17 -12.85
N ILE A 92 -25.78 -30.54 -12.60
CA ILE A 92 -24.77 -30.77 -13.64
C ILE A 92 -25.20 -31.85 -14.64
N ASP A 93 -25.96 -32.86 -14.22
CA ASP A 93 -26.40 -33.92 -15.13
C ASP A 93 -27.41 -33.39 -16.15
N TRP A 94 -28.22 -32.39 -15.77
CA TRP A 94 -29.04 -31.65 -16.72
C TRP A 94 -28.18 -30.81 -17.67
N ALA A 95 -27.17 -30.11 -17.14
CA ALA A 95 -26.25 -29.31 -17.95
C ALA A 95 -25.57 -30.17 -19.04
N LYS A 96 -25.06 -31.36 -18.67
CA LYS A 96 -24.50 -32.36 -19.61
C LYS A 96 -25.51 -32.76 -20.68
N ARG A 97 -26.78 -32.94 -20.31
CA ARG A 97 -27.84 -33.36 -21.25
C ARG A 97 -28.12 -32.30 -22.30
N ILE A 98 -28.32 -31.04 -21.89
CA ILE A 98 -28.70 -29.96 -22.82
C ILE A 98 -27.53 -29.51 -23.70
N THR A 99 -26.29 -29.74 -23.24
CA THR A 99 -25.08 -29.41 -23.98
C THR A 99 -24.44 -30.59 -24.71
N ALA A 100 -25.07 -31.78 -24.71
CA ALA A 100 -24.56 -33.00 -25.33
C ALA A 100 -24.13 -32.88 -26.81
N PRO A 101 -24.73 -32.01 -27.65
CA PRO A 101 -24.26 -31.81 -29.03
C PRO A 101 -22.90 -31.09 -29.17
N TYR A 102 -22.37 -30.52 -28.08
CA TYR A 102 -21.20 -29.65 -28.09
C TYR A 102 -19.99 -30.30 -27.39
N GLU A 103 -18.80 -29.75 -27.61
CA GLU A 103 -17.57 -30.16 -26.92
C GLU A 103 -17.55 -29.61 -25.50
N THR A 104 -17.99 -30.43 -24.53
CA THR A 104 -18.10 -30.03 -23.12
C THR A 104 -17.34 -30.95 -22.18
N GLN A 105 -16.78 -30.36 -21.12
CA GLN A 105 -16.25 -31.05 -19.95
C GLN A 105 -16.83 -30.41 -18.69
N PHE A 106 -17.22 -31.23 -17.71
CA PHE A 106 -17.72 -30.76 -16.42
C PHE A 106 -16.87 -31.33 -15.29
N ILE A 107 -16.57 -30.49 -14.30
CA ILE A 107 -15.74 -30.80 -13.13
C ILE A 107 -16.56 -30.49 -11.89
N ILE A 108 -16.81 -31.53 -11.09
CA ILE A 108 -17.37 -31.37 -9.74
C ILE A 108 -16.22 -30.98 -8.82
N GLY A 109 -16.16 -29.72 -8.40
CA GLY A 109 -15.06 -29.19 -7.61
C GLY A 109 -15.26 -27.77 -7.11
N ASP A 110 -14.52 -27.42 -6.04
CA ASP A 110 -14.55 -26.09 -5.44
C ASP A 110 -13.55 -25.15 -6.12
N SER A 111 -14.02 -24.10 -6.79
CA SER A 111 -13.15 -23.07 -7.37
C SER A 111 -12.28 -22.36 -6.33
N GLN A 112 -12.69 -22.37 -5.05
CA GLN A 112 -11.96 -21.75 -3.95
C GLN A 112 -10.74 -22.55 -3.50
N GLU A 113 -10.71 -23.86 -3.80
CA GLU A 113 -9.58 -24.76 -3.48
C GLU A 113 -8.64 -24.96 -4.67
N MET A 114 -8.97 -24.41 -5.84
CA MET A 114 -8.12 -24.48 -7.03
C MET A 114 -7.04 -23.40 -6.99
N HIS A 115 -5.79 -23.79 -7.21
CA HIS A 115 -4.68 -22.85 -7.41
C HIS A 115 -4.77 -22.15 -8.77
N GLU A 116 -5.09 -22.91 -9.82
CA GLU A 116 -5.32 -22.45 -11.19
C GLU A 116 -6.46 -23.25 -11.81
N PHE A 117 -7.09 -22.70 -12.85
CA PHE A 117 -8.11 -23.40 -13.60
C PHE A 117 -7.49 -24.51 -14.48
N PRO A 118 -8.25 -25.57 -14.82
CA PRO A 118 -7.72 -26.85 -15.35
C PRO A 118 -6.96 -26.81 -16.68
N ALA A 119 -7.05 -25.72 -17.44
CA ALA A 119 -6.40 -25.58 -18.75
C ALA A 119 -5.62 -24.27 -18.81
N GLY A 120 -4.98 -23.98 -19.95
CA GLY A 120 -4.18 -22.77 -20.13
C GLY A 120 -5.02 -21.49 -20.18
N MET A 121 -4.99 -20.80 -21.32
CA MET A 121 -5.78 -19.59 -21.54
C MET A 121 -7.17 -19.94 -22.09
N TYR A 122 -8.19 -19.26 -21.59
CA TYR A 122 -9.56 -19.27 -22.08
C TYR A 122 -9.87 -17.97 -22.82
N ASP A 123 -10.62 -18.06 -23.91
CA ASP A 123 -11.11 -16.86 -24.61
C ASP A 123 -12.16 -16.14 -23.76
N LEU A 124 -13.03 -16.88 -23.07
CA LEU A 124 -14.02 -16.35 -22.13
C LEU A 124 -14.03 -17.15 -20.83
N ILE A 125 -13.96 -16.46 -19.69
CA ILE A 125 -14.24 -17.02 -18.36
C ILE A 125 -15.51 -16.36 -17.81
N HIS A 126 -16.52 -17.16 -17.52
CA HIS A 126 -17.75 -16.73 -16.87
C HIS A 126 -17.67 -17.04 -15.36
N VAL A 127 -17.78 -16.00 -14.53
CA VAL A 127 -17.73 -16.08 -13.06
C VAL A 127 -19.14 -15.90 -12.51
N ASP A 128 -19.79 -17.03 -12.21
CA ASP A 128 -21.16 -17.11 -11.68
C ASP A 128 -21.22 -18.05 -10.45
N GLY A 129 -20.13 -18.02 -9.66
CA GLY A 129 -19.97 -18.81 -8.43
C GLY A 129 -20.67 -18.19 -7.22
N ALA A 130 -20.13 -18.44 -6.02
CA ALA A 130 -20.72 -17.94 -4.79
C ALA A 130 -20.67 -16.39 -4.70
N GLN A 131 -21.85 -15.77 -4.66
CA GLN A 131 -22.03 -14.30 -4.70
C GLN A 131 -21.88 -13.63 -3.31
N ASN A 132 -20.81 -13.96 -2.59
CA ASN A 132 -20.49 -13.43 -1.25
C ASN A 132 -19.34 -12.40 -1.23
N GLY A 133 -18.96 -11.88 -2.40
CA GLY A 133 -17.85 -10.94 -2.59
C GLY A 133 -16.46 -11.58 -2.50
N ASP A 134 -16.12 -12.26 -1.42
CA ASP A 134 -14.78 -12.86 -1.24
C ASP A 134 -14.50 -13.96 -2.26
N SER A 135 -15.50 -14.79 -2.51
CA SER A 135 -15.37 -15.89 -3.49
C SER A 135 -15.28 -15.32 -4.91
N THR A 136 -16.10 -14.32 -5.23
CA THR A 136 -16.03 -13.56 -6.48
C THR A 136 -14.65 -12.95 -6.69
N TYR A 137 -14.08 -12.29 -5.68
CA TYR A 137 -12.74 -11.69 -5.77
C TYR A 137 -11.68 -12.74 -6.07
N ARG A 138 -11.69 -13.88 -5.36
CA ARG A 138 -10.73 -14.97 -5.58
C ARG A 138 -10.87 -15.65 -6.92
N ASP A 139 -12.09 -15.75 -7.45
CA ASP A 139 -12.32 -16.28 -8.79
C ASP A 139 -11.83 -15.31 -9.86
N LEU A 140 -12.02 -14.01 -9.64
CA LEU A 140 -11.46 -12.96 -10.48
C LEU A 140 -9.92 -12.95 -10.48
N GLU A 141 -9.26 -13.18 -9.34
CA GLU A 141 -7.79 -13.31 -9.25
C GLU A 141 -7.25 -14.43 -10.14
N LYS A 142 -7.95 -15.57 -10.20
CA LYS A 142 -7.60 -16.67 -11.12
C LYS A 142 -7.97 -16.34 -12.56
N ALA A 143 -9.15 -15.74 -12.77
CA ALA A 143 -9.68 -15.44 -14.09
C ALA A 143 -8.84 -14.41 -14.85
N ILE A 144 -8.31 -13.37 -14.19
CA ILE A 144 -7.43 -12.39 -14.85
C ILE A 144 -6.11 -12.98 -15.33
N LEU A 145 -5.67 -14.06 -14.71
CA LEU A 145 -4.48 -14.78 -15.13
C LEU A 145 -4.77 -15.74 -16.29
N GLN A 146 -5.98 -16.28 -16.44
CA GLN A 146 -6.29 -17.33 -17.42
C GLN A 146 -7.34 -16.96 -18.47
N GLY A 147 -7.96 -15.78 -18.41
CA GLY A 147 -9.04 -15.36 -19.31
C GLY A 147 -8.65 -14.16 -20.17
N ARG A 148 -8.99 -14.20 -21.47
CA ARG A 148 -8.90 -13.02 -22.35
C ARG A 148 -10.05 -12.05 -22.11
N TYR A 149 -11.25 -12.61 -21.96
CA TYR A 149 -12.45 -11.94 -21.49
C TYR A 149 -12.95 -12.62 -20.23
N ILE A 150 -13.41 -11.83 -19.26
CA ILE A 150 -13.98 -12.32 -18.01
C ILE A 150 -15.34 -11.67 -17.86
N LEU A 151 -16.39 -12.47 -17.84
CA LEU A 151 -17.76 -12.03 -17.63
C LEU A 151 -18.17 -12.40 -16.21
N VAL A 152 -18.47 -11.40 -15.38
CA VAL A 152 -18.90 -11.58 -14.01
C VAL A 152 -20.41 -11.36 -13.92
N ASP A 153 -21.12 -12.42 -13.54
CA ASP A 153 -22.56 -12.33 -13.28
C ASP A 153 -22.82 -11.69 -11.92
N GLY A 154 -23.96 -10.99 -11.82
CA GLY A 154 -24.44 -10.44 -10.56
C GLY A 154 -23.59 -9.30 -10.03
N TYR A 155 -23.03 -8.45 -10.90
CA TYR A 155 -22.21 -7.30 -10.50
C TYR A 155 -22.97 -6.34 -9.56
N PHE A 156 -24.27 -6.14 -9.78
CA PHE A 156 -25.17 -5.34 -8.93
C PHE A 156 -26.03 -6.19 -7.98
N TRP A 157 -25.82 -7.50 -7.90
CA TRP A 157 -26.67 -8.41 -7.13
C TRP A 157 -26.62 -8.14 -5.63
N THR A 158 -25.42 -7.90 -5.08
CA THR A 158 -25.22 -7.65 -3.64
C THR A 158 -24.28 -6.46 -3.38
N LYS A 159 -24.41 -5.92 -2.16
CA LYS A 159 -23.39 -5.12 -1.43
C LYS A 159 -21.98 -5.56 -1.82
N GLU A 160 -21.75 -6.81 -1.50
CA GLU A 160 -20.45 -7.46 -1.42
C GLU A 160 -19.87 -7.71 -2.80
N ASN A 161 -20.68 -8.13 -3.77
CA ASN A 161 -20.28 -8.32 -5.16
C ASN A 161 -19.85 -7.02 -5.83
N LEU A 162 -20.67 -5.97 -5.70
CA LEU A 162 -20.36 -4.67 -6.28
C LEU A 162 -19.02 -4.17 -5.75
N LEU A 163 -18.81 -4.25 -4.43
CA LEU A 163 -17.56 -3.83 -3.79
C LEU A 163 -16.38 -4.71 -4.18
N ALA A 164 -16.54 -6.04 -4.18
CA ALA A 164 -15.49 -6.98 -4.53
C ALA A 164 -15.01 -6.81 -5.95
N SER A 165 -15.92 -6.80 -6.92
CA SER A 165 -15.59 -6.64 -8.34
C SER A 165 -15.05 -5.25 -8.64
N SER A 166 -15.57 -4.19 -7.98
CA SER A 166 -15.04 -2.82 -8.14
C SER A 166 -13.62 -2.68 -7.60
N VAL A 167 -13.37 -3.22 -6.40
CA VAL A 167 -12.04 -3.17 -5.79
C VAL A 167 -11.06 -4.06 -6.53
N PHE A 168 -11.50 -5.21 -7.03
CA PHE A 168 -10.70 -6.05 -7.93
C PHE A 168 -10.23 -5.26 -9.17
N MET A 169 -11.13 -4.54 -9.85
CA MET A 169 -10.76 -3.72 -11.01
C MET A 169 -9.73 -2.63 -10.65
N LYS A 170 -9.81 -2.07 -9.44
CA LYS A 170 -8.83 -1.10 -8.95
C LYS A 170 -7.47 -1.77 -8.68
N ASP A 171 -7.48 -2.90 -7.96
CA ASP A 171 -6.28 -3.60 -7.51
C ASP A 171 -5.50 -4.19 -8.71
N TYR A 172 -6.22 -4.65 -9.73
CA TYR A 172 -5.67 -5.27 -10.95
C TYR A 172 -5.74 -4.37 -12.18
N LYS A 173 -5.91 -3.05 -12.02
CA LYS A 173 -6.04 -2.09 -13.14
C LYS A 173 -4.90 -2.17 -14.16
N HIS A 174 -3.70 -2.56 -13.73
CA HIS A 174 -2.52 -2.69 -14.60
C HIS A 174 -2.63 -3.87 -15.57
N LEU A 175 -3.49 -4.86 -15.28
CA LEU A 175 -3.71 -6.04 -16.10
C LEU A 175 -4.96 -5.95 -16.98
N ILE A 176 -5.73 -4.87 -16.85
CA ILE A 176 -7.02 -4.69 -17.51
C ILE A 176 -6.83 -3.71 -18.66
N GLU A 177 -7.17 -4.14 -19.88
CA GLU A 177 -7.18 -3.28 -21.06
C GLU A 177 -8.39 -2.33 -21.01
N TYR A 178 -9.57 -2.87 -20.74
CA TYR A 178 -10.79 -2.13 -20.43
C TYR A 178 -11.79 -3.01 -19.68
N SER A 179 -12.80 -2.37 -19.09
CA SER A 179 -13.96 -3.04 -18.50
C SER A 179 -15.25 -2.34 -18.93
N LEU A 180 -16.32 -3.12 -19.04
CA LEU A 180 -17.66 -2.66 -19.42
C LEU A 180 -18.66 -3.14 -18.37
N VAL A 181 -19.35 -2.19 -17.75
CA VAL A 181 -20.51 -2.48 -16.91
C VAL A 181 -21.75 -2.45 -17.80
N ILE A 182 -22.43 -3.58 -17.91
CA ILE A 182 -23.61 -3.73 -18.77
C ILE A 182 -24.83 -3.83 -17.84
N PRO A 183 -25.75 -2.86 -17.89
CA PRO A 183 -26.97 -2.92 -17.08
C PRO A 183 -27.84 -4.11 -17.55
N GLY A 184 -28.47 -4.79 -16.59
CA GLY A 184 -29.28 -5.98 -16.84
C GLY A 184 -30.00 -6.41 -15.56
N TYR A 185 -30.51 -7.64 -15.54
CA TYR A 185 -31.27 -8.20 -14.40
C TYR A 185 -30.53 -8.05 -13.07
N ALA A 186 -29.27 -8.52 -13.02
CA ALA A 186 -28.39 -8.38 -11.87
C ALA A 186 -27.12 -7.55 -12.17
N GLY A 187 -27.01 -7.01 -13.39
CA GLY A 187 -25.84 -6.32 -13.92
C GLY A 187 -24.68 -7.26 -14.25
N GLU A 188 -24.08 -7.07 -15.42
CA GLU A 188 -22.95 -7.86 -15.90
C GLU A 188 -21.69 -6.98 -15.93
N LEU A 189 -20.55 -7.54 -15.55
CA LEU A 189 -19.25 -6.89 -15.70
C LEU A 189 -18.38 -7.69 -16.66
N LEU A 190 -18.08 -7.11 -17.83
CA LEU A 190 -17.16 -7.69 -18.81
C LEU A 190 -15.79 -7.02 -18.69
N ILE A 191 -14.75 -7.79 -18.40
CA ILE A 191 -13.36 -7.34 -18.29
C ILE A 191 -12.56 -7.90 -19.47
N LYS A 192 -11.81 -7.05 -20.18
CA LYS A 192 -10.79 -7.46 -21.14
C LYS A 192 -9.43 -7.41 -20.46
N ALA A 193 -8.75 -8.56 -20.40
CA ALA A 193 -7.38 -8.63 -19.91
C ALA A 193 -6.38 -8.15 -20.97
N ASP A 194 -5.34 -7.43 -20.55
CA ASP A 194 -4.18 -7.09 -21.36
C ASP A 194 -3.21 -8.29 -21.35
N GLU A 195 -3.24 -9.09 -22.42
CA GLU A 195 -2.53 -10.37 -22.48
C GLU A 195 -1.02 -10.22 -22.28
N GLU A 196 -0.40 -9.18 -22.83
CA GLU A 196 1.04 -8.95 -22.69
C GLU A 196 1.40 -8.66 -21.23
N LYS A 197 0.66 -7.74 -20.58
CA LYS A 197 0.89 -7.40 -19.18
C LYS A 197 0.59 -8.56 -18.24
N VAL A 198 -0.45 -9.35 -18.50
CA VAL A 198 -0.75 -10.56 -17.73
C VAL A 198 0.38 -11.58 -17.83
N GLN A 199 0.92 -11.84 -19.04
CA GLN A 199 2.05 -12.76 -19.19
C GLN A 199 3.31 -12.26 -18.48
N LYS A 200 3.55 -10.94 -18.50
CA LYS A 200 4.62 -10.29 -17.75
C LYS A 200 4.45 -10.48 -16.24
N TYR A 201 3.26 -10.18 -15.73
CA TYR A 201 2.91 -10.32 -14.32
C TYR A 201 3.03 -11.76 -13.81
N LYS A 202 2.62 -12.75 -14.60
CA LYS A 202 2.82 -14.17 -14.29
C LYS A 202 4.27 -14.54 -14.07
N LYS A 203 5.21 -13.93 -14.80
CA LYS A 203 6.65 -14.15 -14.59
C LYS A 203 7.11 -13.58 -13.26
N TYR A 204 6.63 -12.40 -12.88
CA TYR A 204 6.98 -11.77 -11.59
C TYR A 204 6.48 -12.58 -10.40
N LEU A 205 5.31 -13.22 -10.52
CA LEU A 205 4.76 -14.07 -9.47
C LEU A 205 5.60 -15.35 -9.22
N GLN A 206 6.51 -15.71 -10.14
CA GLN A 206 7.49 -16.77 -9.93
C GLN A 206 8.60 -16.26 -8.99
N LYS A 207 8.28 -16.18 -7.69
CA LYS A 207 9.17 -15.67 -6.65
C LYS A 207 10.50 -16.43 -6.64
N GLY A 208 11.62 -15.70 -6.51
CA GLY A 208 12.92 -16.32 -6.26
C GLY A 208 14.13 -15.62 -6.85
N ASP A 209 13.95 -14.60 -7.70
CA ASP A 209 15.05 -13.86 -8.33
C ASP A 209 14.65 -12.40 -8.54
N SER A 210 15.44 -11.46 -8.01
CA SER A 210 15.20 -10.02 -8.16
C SER A 210 15.35 -9.55 -9.62
N LEU A 211 16.11 -10.26 -10.45
CA LEU A 211 16.28 -9.93 -11.86
C LEU A 211 14.97 -10.04 -12.65
N LEU A 212 14.05 -10.90 -12.22
CA LEU A 212 12.74 -11.04 -12.87
C LEU A 212 11.89 -9.78 -12.72
N ILE A 213 12.09 -9.00 -11.66
CA ILE A 213 11.30 -7.80 -11.36
C ILE A 213 12.03 -6.50 -11.67
N GLN A 214 13.29 -6.56 -12.13
CA GLN A 214 14.12 -5.38 -12.42
C GLN A 214 13.42 -4.39 -13.36
N GLU A 215 12.70 -4.89 -14.36
CA GLU A 215 11.99 -4.06 -15.33
C GLU A 215 10.78 -3.31 -14.77
N LEU A 216 10.34 -3.60 -13.53
CA LEU A 216 9.30 -2.84 -12.82
C LEU A 216 9.83 -1.56 -12.19
N TYR A 217 11.14 -1.45 -11.97
CA TYR A 217 11.77 -0.27 -11.36
C TYR A 217 11.98 0.82 -12.39
N GLN A 218 10.87 1.36 -12.87
CA GLN A 218 10.81 2.46 -13.81
C GLN A 218 10.37 3.75 -13.11
N SER A 219 10.43 4.86 -13.84
CA SER A 219 10.12 6.19 -13.28
C SER A 219 8.69 6.31 -12.76
N ASP A 220 7.71 5.61 -13.35
CA ASP A 220 6.32 5.57 -12.90
C ASP A 220 6.17 4.90 -11.54
N TYR A 221 6.89 3.80 -11.27
CA TYR A 221 6.94 3.20 -9.95
C TYR A 221 7.44 4.21 -8.90
N TYR A 222 8.60 4.82 -9.12
CA TYR A 222 9.21 5.74 -8.15
C TYR A 222 8.39 7.02 -7.93
N LEU A 223 7.73 7.52 -8.97
CA LEU A 223 7.02 8.80 -8.94
C LEU A 223 5.52 8.67 -8.67
N GLU A 224 4.94 7.47 -8.69
CA GLU A 224 3.48 7.31 -8.56
C GLU A 224 3.04 6.20 -7.62
N SER A 225 3.92 5.25 -7.26
CA SER A 225 3.53 4.05 -6.50
C SER A 225 4.41 3.75 -5.29
N CYS A 226 5.70 4.05 -5.35
CA CYS A 226 6.64 3.87 -4.24
C CYS A 226 6.27 4.78 -3.05
N GLY A 227 6.44 4.28 -1.81
CA GLY A 227 6.24 5.09 -0.60
C GLY A 227 7.02 6.40 -0.65
N GLY A 228 6.47 7.50 -0.13
CA GLY A 228 7.15 8.80 -0.12
C GLY A 228 7.17 9.56 -1.45
N TYR A 229 6.48 9.10 -2.51
CA TYR A 229 6.59 9.76 -3.83
C TYR A 229 6.01 11.18 -3.87
N GLN A 230 5.02 11.46 -3.02
CA GLN A 230 4.39 12.79 -2.94
C GLN A 230 5.35 13.78 -2.27
N GLU A 231 6.01 13.31 -1.21
CA GLU A 231 7.06 13.98 -0.46
C GLU A 231 8.25 14.31 -1.38
N TYR A 232 8.72 13.32 -2.15
CA TYR A 232 9.74 13.54 -3.17
C TYR A 232 9.32 14.59 -4.20
N LYS A 233 8.08 14.53 -4.71
CA LYS A 233 7.59 15.53 -5.68
C LYS A 233 7.49 16.94 -5.08
N ALA A 234 7.38 17.08 -3.76
CA ALA A 234 7.28 18.36 -3.08
C ALA A 234 8.62 19.09 -2.95
N ASN A 235 9.74 18.37 -2.82
CA ASN A 235 11.06 18.97 -2.58
C ASN A 235 12.19 18.41 -3.46
N THR A 236 11.87 17.55 -4.43
CA THR A 236 12.83 16.83 -5.29
C THR A 236 13.90 16.10 -4.47
N GLY A 237 13.49 15.45 -3.38
CA GLY A 237 14.35 14.69 -2.48
C GLY A 237 15.29 15.51 -1.59
N LYS A 238 15.22 16.85 -1.65
CA LYS A 238 16.04 17.78 -0.85
C LYS A 238 15.52 17.96 0.58
N GLY A 239 15.20 16.84 1.25
CA GLY A 239 14.69 16.82 2.62
C GLY A 239 13.91 15.54 2.94
N LEU A 240 13.98 15.13 4.21
CA LEU A 240 13.35 13.91 4.70
C LEU A 240 11.91 14.17 5.17
N LEU A 241 11.02 14.37 4.19
CA LEU A 241 9.58 14.53 4.43
C LEU A 241 8.85 13.18 4.57
N ASP A 242 9.46 12.09 4.13
CA ASP A 242 8.99 10.74 4.42
C ASP A 242 9.38 10.34 5.87
N PRO A 243 8.43 10.03 6.76
CA PRO A 243 8.71 9.69 8.15
C PRO A 243 9.56 8.41 8.33
N LEU A 244 9.45 7.45 7.41
CA LEU A 244 10.22 6.22 7.43
C LEU A 244 11.68 6.52 7.09
N LEU A 245 11.92 7.30 6.03
CA LEU A 245 13.27 7.74 5.65
C LEU A 245 13.91 8.62 6.74
N ALA A 246 13.12 9.50 7.36
CA ALA A 246 13.55 10.27 8.52
C ALA A 246 13.97 9.35 9.69
N THR A 247 13.18 8.31 9.97
CA THR A 247 13.48 7.34 11.05
C THR A 247 14.76 6.56 10.79
N ILE A 248 14.91 5.98 9.59
CA ILE A 248 16.08 5.15 9.28
C ILE A 248 17.37 6.01 9.30
N PHE A 249 17.29 7.25 8.84
CA PHE A 249 18.41 8.20 8.93
C PHE A 249 18.81 8.49 10.38
N GLN A 250 17.85 8.72 11.28
CA GLN A 250 18.13 8.98 12.71
C GLN A 250 18.78 7.79 13.42
N ILE A 251 18.39 6.54 13.11
CA ILE A 251 19.00 5.36 13.72
C ILE A 251 20.36 5.00 13.12
N ALA A 252 20.59 5.34 11.84
CA ALA A 252 21.87 5.17 11.19
C ALA A 252 22.94 6.07 11.80
N ASP A 253 22.58 7.21 12.41
CA ASP A 253 23.50 8.06 13.18
C ASP A 253 24.74 8.45 12.36
N VAL A 254 24.48 9.00 11.18
CA VAL A 254 25.51 9.44 10.25
C VAL A 254 26.15 10.72 10.77
N GLN A 255 27.48 10.73 10.83
CA GLN A 255 28.27 11.84 11.33
C GLN A 255 29.15 12.44 10.23
N ALA A 256 29.49 13.72 10.34
CA ALA A 256 30.36 14.39 9.39
C ALA A 256 31.71 13.66 9.24
N GLY A 257 32.13 13.46 7.98
CA GLY A 257 33.38 12.78 7.64
C GLY A 257 33.31 11.24 7.58
N GLN A 258 32.16 10.65 7.90
CA GLN A 258 31.94 9.20 7.73
C GLN A 258 31.75 8.80 6.26
N HIS A 259 32.11 7.57 5.92
CA HIS A 259 31.83 6.94 4.64
C HIS A 259 30.56 6.08 4.74
N VAL A 260 29.55 6.41 3.93
CA VAL A 260 28.20 5.85 4.02
C VAL A 260 27.85 5.15 2.72
N LEU A 261 27.20 4.00 2.81
CA LEU A 261 26.55 3.35 1.67
C LEU A 261 25.03 3.51 1.82
N ASP A 262 24.41 4.16 0.84
CA ASP A 262 22.96 4.14 0.62
C ASP A 262 22.64 2.99 -0.33
N ALA A 263 22.23 1.85 0.24
CA ALA A 263 22.02 0.58 -0.44
C ALA A 263 20.59 0.51 -0.97
N GLY A 264 20.42 0.58 -2.30
CA GLY A 264 19.11 0.76 -2.92
C GLY A 264 18.67 2.22 -2.82
N CYS A 265 19.47 3.14 -3.36
CA CYS A 265 19.30 4.57 -3.11
C CYS A 265 17.98 5.16 -3.66
N GLY A 266 17.28 4.44 -4.55
CA GLY A 266 15.94 4.84 -5.00
C GLY A 266 15.93 6.24 -5.59
N ARG A 267 15.21 7.17 -4.97
CA ARG A 267 15.11 8.56 -5.45
C ARG A 267 16.18 9.48 -4.86
N GLY A 268 17.02 9.00 -3.95
CA GLY A 268 18.21 9.71 -3.45
C GLY A 268 18.02 10.55 -2.19
N GLU A 269 16.87 10.50 -1.51
CA GLU A 269 16.60 11.34 -0.33
C GLU A 269 17.55 11.00 0.84
N ILE A 270 17.87 9.72 1.04
CA ILE A 270 18.83 9.28 2.06
C ILE A 270 20.25 9.72 1.70
N ALA A 271 20.68 9.50 0.45
CA ALA A 271 21.96 9.99 -0.04
C ALA A 271 22.11 11.51 0.17
N TYR A 272 21.07 12.29 -0.15
CA TYR A 272 21.04 13.73 0.04
C TYR A 272 21.20 14.10 1.53
N ALA A 273 20.42 13.47 2.41
CA ALA A 273 20.52 13.72 3.86
C ALA A 273 21.90 13.37 4.42
N CYS A 274 22.48 12.24 4.03
CA CYS A 274 23.82 11.83 4.46
C CYS A 274 24.92 12.79 4.00
N ALA A 275 24.83 13.27 2.75
CA ALA A 275 25.77 14.26 2.22
C ALA A 275 25.64 15.61 2.92
N SER A 276 24.41 16.01 3.26
CA SER A 276 24.08 17.29 3.90
C SER A 276 24.66 17.40 5.31
N VAL A 277 24.65 16.31 6.10
CA VAL A 277 25.33 16.25 7.42
C VAL A 277 26.85 16.03 7.30
N GLY A 278 27.37 16.02 6.08
CA GLY A 278 28.79 15.98 5.79
C GLY A 278 29.40 14.58 5.64
N GLY A 279 28.60 13.54 5.46
CA GLY A 279 29.06 12.22 5.06
C GLY A 279 29.59 12.21 3.61
N THR A 280 30.44 11.24 3.29
CA THR A 280 30.76 10.85 1.91
C THR A 280 29.93 9.62 1.58
N VAL A 281 29.19 9.64 0.49
CA VAL A 281 28.11 8.67 0.21
C VAL A 281 28.39 7.92 -1.08
N ASP A 282 28.41 6.59 -1.02
CA ASP A 282 28.18 5.73 -2.18
C ASP A 282 26.66 5.49 -2.28
N ALA A 283 26.01 6.01 -3.32
CA ALA A 283 24.58 5.84 -3.58
C ALA A 283 24.39 4.83 -4.71
N VAL A 284 23.87 3.64 -4.39
CA VAL A 284 23.88 2.49 -5.30
C VAL A 284 22.47 1.95 -5.48
N ASP A 285 22.06 1.83 -6.73
CA ASP A 285 20.81 1.19 -7.15
C ASP A 285 21.04 0.48 -8.48
N TYR A 286 20.33 -0.60 -8.77
CA TYR A 286 20.47 -1.28 -10.07
C TYR A 286 19.51 -0.72 -11.13
N SER A 287 18.58 0.17 -10.75
CA SER A 287 17.65 0.83 -11.67
C SER A 287 18.24 2.12 -12.22
N GLU A 288 18.37 2.22 -13.54
CA GLU A 288 18.75 3.47 -14.21
C GLU A 288 17.78 4.63 -13.92
N SER A 289 16.48 4.33 -13.72
CA SER A 289 15.48 5.33 -13.32
C SER A 289 15.76 5.88 -11.91
N ALA A 290 16.12 5.01 -10.97
CA ALA A 290 16.51 5.41 -9.61
C ALA A 290 17.74 6.32 -9.63
N ILE A 291 18.77 5.92 -10.38
CA ILE A 291 19.99 6.71 -10.56
C ILE A 291 19.70 8.08 -11.15
N SER A 292 18.88 8.17 -12.20
CA SER A 292 18.49 9.46 -12.78
C SER A 292 17.72 10.35 -11.80
N LEU A 293 16.86 9.78 -10.94
CA LEU A 293 16.16 10.54 -9.90
C LEU A 293 17.11 10.99 -8.80
N THR A 294 18.03 10.12 -8.37
CA THR A 294 19.07 10.45 -7.40
C THR A 294 19.97 11.58 -7.92
N GLU A 295 20.38 11.56 -9.18
CA GLU A 295 21.15 12.65 -9.79
C GLU A 295 20.42 14.00 -9.73
N LYS A 296 19.09 14.00 -9.93
CA LYS A 296 18.26 15.21 -9.85
C LYS A 296 18.22 15.81 -8.44
N CYS A 297 18.33 15.01 -7.38
CA CYS A 297 18.43 15.53 -6.01
C CYS A 297 19.64 16.43 -5.81
N PHE A 298 20.71 16.22 -6.59
CA PHE A 298 21.97 16.97 -6.50
C PHE A 298 22.15 18.00 -7.63
N GLU A 299 21.11 18.24 -8.44
CA GLU A 299 21.10 19.38 -9.35
C GLU A 299 21.13 20.68 -8.53
N ASP A 300 22.05 21.58 -8.89
CA ASP A 300 22.31 22.87 -8.22
C ASP A 300 22.86 22.80 -6.78
N GLU A 301 23.37 21.64 -6.36
CA GLU A 301 23.87 21.37 -4.99
C GLU A 301 25.40 21.22 -4.94
N ASP A 302 26.13 22.15 -5.57
CA ASP A 302 27.60 22.08 -5.78
C ASP A 302 28.40 21.91 -4.47
N SER A 303 27.86 22.35 -3.33
CA SER A 303 28.50 22.28 -2.01
C SER A 303 28.59 20.86 -1.43
N ILE A 304 27.69 19.96 -1.83
CA ILE A 304 27.59 18.59 -1.31
C ILE A 304 27.69 17.52 -2.40
N LYS A 305 27.47 17.88 -3.67
CA LYS A 305 27.54 16.96 -4.81
C LYS A 305 28.86 16.20 -4.91
N ASN A 306 29.98 16.85 -4.56
CA ASN A 306 31.31 16.23 -4.55
C ASN A 306 31.50 15.16 -3.46
N ARG A 307 30.55 15.04 -2.52
CA ARG A 307 30.55 14.02 -1.47
C ARG A 307 29.82 12.75 -1.89
N VAL A 308 29.14 12.75 -3.03
CA VAL A 308 28.26 11.65 -3.43
C VAL A 308 28.78 10.99 -4.70
N ASN A 309 28.84 9.67 -4.66
CA ASN A 309 29.23 8.80 -5.74
C ASN A 309 28.03 7.93 -6.12
N ILE A 310 27.33 8.32 -7.17
CA ILE A 310 26.08 7.70 -7.64
C ILE A 310 26.43 6.61 -8.67
N GLN A 311 25.97 5.37 -8.47
CA GLN A 311 26.33 4.23 -9.31
C GLN A 311 25.15 3.30 -9.61
N CYS A 312 24.92 3.04 -10.90
CA CYS A 312 24.01 2.01 -11.37
C CYS A 312 24.68 0.62 -11.24
N ALA A 313 24.42 -0.11 -10.15
CA ALA A 313 25.08 -1.39 -9.88
C ALA A 313 24.25 -2.32 -8.99
N ASP A 314 24.54 -3.62 -9.07
CA ASP A 314 24.02 -4.63 -8.15
C ASP A 314 24.67 -4.49 -6.77
N ILE A 315 23.86 -4.14 -5.79
CA ILE A 315 24.28 -3.94 -4.40
C ILE A 315 24.86 -5.19 -3.74
N THR A 316 24.47 -6.38 -4.19
CA THR A 316 24.96 -7.65 -3.63
C THR A 316 26.43 -7.94 -4.01
N THR A 317 26.96 -7.25 -5.03
CA THR A 317 28.34 -7.41 -5.51
C THR A 317 29.16 -6.12 -5.46
N PHE A 318 28.52 -4.98 -5.20
CA PHE A 318 29.16 -3.67 -5.10
C PHE A 318 30.37 -3.66 -4.14
N GLN A 319 31.45 -3.00 -4.55
CA GLN A 319 32.67 -2.85 -3.73
C GLN A 319 32.96 -1.37 -3.47
N PRO A 320 32.86 -0.90 -2.21
CA PRO A 320 33.17 0.48 -1.88
C PRO A 320 34.68 0.72 -1.96
N SER A 321 35.06 1.96 -2.30
CA SER A 321 36.48 2.34 -2.40
C SER A 321 37.22 2.33 -1.06
N LYS A 322 36.47 2.43 0.05
CA LYS A 322 36.95 2.44 1.43
C LYS A 322 35.96 1.71 2.32
N LYS A 323 36.45 1.19 3.45
CA LYS A 323 35.61 0.61 4.51
C LYS A 323 34.53 1.59 4.96
N LEU A 324 33.33 1.06 5.16
CA LEU A 324 32.11 1.82 5.45
C LEU A 324 31.94 2.03 6.96
N ASP A 325 31.60 3.25 7.34
CA ASP A 325 31.19 3.61 8.71
C ASP A 325 29.72 3.29 8.95
N ARG A 326 28.88 3.54 7.93
CA ARG A 326 27.43 3.35 7.97
C ARG A 326 26.94 2.73 6.68
N VAL A 327 25.94 1.86 6.80
CA VAL A 327 25.18 1.35 5.67
C VAL A 327 23.70 1.52 5.99
N ILE A 328 22.93 2.05 5.05
CA ILE A 328 21.50 2.24 5.17
C ILE A 328 20.84 1.40 4.08
N ALA A 329 19.92 0.52 4.48
CA ALA A 329 19.09 -0.29 3.59
C ALA A 329 17.62 -0.15 4.03
N GLY A 330 16.92 0.84 3.50
CA GLY A 330 15.50 1.07 3.76
C GLY A 330 14.66 0.56 2.59
N ASP A 331 13.69 -0.31 2.86
CA ASP A 331 12.83 -0.94 1.84
C ASP A 331 13.62 -1.56 0.67
N LEU A 332 14.66 -2.33 0.99
CA LEU A 332 15.49 -3.06 0.01
C LEU A 332 15.32 -4.59 0.11
N ILE A 333 15.38 -5.15 1.31
CA ILE A 333 15.60 -6.59 1.51
C ILE A 333 14.38 -7.46 1.17
N GLU A 334 13.18 -6.88 1.19
CA GLU A 334 11.93 -7.48 0.72
C GLU A 334 11.92 -7.71 -0.79
N HIS A 335 12.77 -6.99 -1.52
CA HIS A 335 12.92 -7.08 -2.98
C HIS A 335 14.00 -8.06 -3.43
N LEU A 336 14.76 -8.62 -2.48
CA LEU A 336 15.84 -9.55 -2.75
C LEU A 336 15.46 -10.95 -2.31
N SER A 337 15.77 -11.97 -3.10
CA SER A 337 15.63 -13.37 -2.69
C SER A 337 16.45 -13.67 -1.43
N PRO A 338 16.12 -14.74 -0.67
CA PRO A 338 16.89 -15.11 0.52
C PRO A 338 18.39 -15.29 0.27
N ASP A 339 18.78 -15.79 -0.90
CA ASP A 339 20.19 -15.96 -1.28
C ASP A 339 20.86 -14.62 -1.62
N GLU A 340 20.15 -13.70 -2.28
CA GLU A 340 20.63 -12.34 -2.54
C GLU A 340 20.81 -11.54 -1.25
N VAL A 341 19.87 -11.65 -0.30
CA VAL A 341 20.00 -11.04 1.03
C VAL A 341 21.21 -11.58 1.78
N ASP A 342 21.48 -12.89 1.69
CA ASP A 342 22.67 -13.49 2.31
C ASP A 342 23.96 -12.95 1.71
N ARG A 343 24.02 -12.81 0.38
CA ARG A 343 25.16 -12.18 -0.33
C ARG A 343 25.33 -10.72 0.04
N LEU A 344 24.23 -9.96 0.11
CA LEU A 344 24.22 -8.56 0.53
C LEU A 344 24.84 -8.41 1.93
N TYR A 345 24.37 -9.18 2.90
CA TYR A 345 24.86 -9.10 4.27
C TYR A 345 26.33 -9.54 4.40
N ASP A 346 26.75 -10.60 3.71
CA ASP A 346 28.15 -11.01 3.66
C ASP A 346 29.05 -9.93 3.06
N ASN A 347 28.61 -9.31 1.95
CA ASN A 347 29.33 -8.22 1.29
C ASN A 347 29.44 -6.98 2.19
N ILE A 348 28.36 -6.59 2.86
CA ILE A 348 28.36 -5.48 3.83
C ILE A 348 29.30 -5.82 4.99
N ALA A 349 29.18 -7.00 5.61
CA ALA A 349 30.02 -7.38 6.76
C ALA A 349 31.52 -7.36 6.41
N LYS A 350 31.89 -7.78 5.20
CA LYS A 350 33.28 -7.72 4.70
C LYS A 350 33.77 -6.30 4.45
N ASN A 351 32.89 -5.34 4.16
CA ASN A 351 33.24 -3.97 3.81
C ASN A 351 32.94 -2.94 4.92
N LEU A 352 32.27 -3.35 5.99
CA LEU A 352 32.03 -2.52 7.17
C LEU A 352 33.30 -2.41 8.03
N LYS A 353 33.47 -1.27 8.72
CA LYS A 353 34.45 -1.14 9.82
C LYS A 353 34.00 -1.97 11.03
N ASP A 354 34.93 -2.25 11.95
CA ASP A 354 34.63 -3.03 13.16
C ASP A 354 33.60 -2.34 14.07
N ASP A 355 33.61 -1.00 14.10
CA ASP A 355 32.66 -0.12 14.78
C ASP A 355 31.58 0.45 13.84
N GLY A 356 31.52 -0.04 12.60
CA GLY A 356 30.51 0.39 11.64
C GLY A 356 29.13 -0.18 11.96
N LEU A 357 28.09 0.43 11.40
CA LEU A 357 26.69 0.11 11.67
C LEU A 357 25.90 -0.07 10.37
N LEU A 358 25.17 -1.18 10.26
CA LEU A 358 24.14 -1.38 9.24
C LEU A 358 22.76 -1.06 9.87
N ALA A 359 22.05 -0.11 9.28
CA ALA A 359 20.65 0.19 9.57
C ALA A 359 19.75 -0.38 8.49
N VAL A 360 18.75 -1.16 8.91
CA VAL A 360 17.78 -1.82 8.04
C VAL A 360 16.38 -1.42 8.45
N HIS A 361 15.55 -1.13 7.47
CA HIS A 361 14.11 -1.11 7.59
C HIS A 361 13.52 -2.01 6.51
N THR A 362 12.39 -2.66 6.84
CA THR A 362 11.61 -3.42 5.86
C THR A 362 10.14 -3.36 6.18
N PHE A 363 9.35 -3.26 5.11
CA PHE A 363 7.90 -3.31 5.15
C PHE A 363 7.38 -4.29 4.08
N PRO A 364 6.36 -5.09 4.41
CA PRO A 364 5.69 -5.21 5.70
C PRO A 364 6.34 -6.30 6.55
N ASN A 365 6.16 -6.16 7.86
CA ASN A 365 6.22 -7.28 8.78
C ASN A 365 5.25 -8.38 8.31
N LEU A 366 5.77 -9.54 7.94
CA LEU A 366 5.02 -10.69 7.41
C LEU A 366 3.85 -11.10 8.33
N TRP A 367 3.98 -10.93 9.65
CA TRP A 367 2.90 -11.22 10.60
C TRP A 367 1.69 -10.29 10.46
N PHE A 368 1.91 -9.06 10.01
CA PHE A 368 0.84 -8.11 9.73
C PHE A 368 -0.08 -8.64 8.65
N TYR A 369 0.43 -9.07 7.50
CA TYR A 369 -0.42 -9.63 6.45
C TYR A 369 -1.01 -10.98 6.83
N GLN A 370 -0.23 -11.88 7.43
CA GLN A 370 -0.69 -13.22 7.76
C GLN A 370 -1.79 -13.24 8.84
N TYR A 371 -1.75 -12.33 9.81
CA TYR A 371 -2.64 -12.38 10.97
C TYR A 371 -3.36 -11.06 11.24
N GLY A 372 -2.64 -9.94 11.19
CA GLY A 372 -3.14 -8.61 11.55
C GLY A 372 -4.23 -8.13 10.61
N TYR A 373 -3.95 -8.17 9.31
CA TYR A 373 -4.86 -7.76 8.25
C TYR A 373 -6.12 -8.62 8.23
N THR A 374 -5.98 -9.95 8.32
CA THR A 374 -7.13 -10.86 8.38
C THR A 374 -8.06 -10.53 9.55
N LYS A 375 -7.51 -10.18 10.72
CA LYS A 375 -8.30 -9.76 11.88
C LYS A 375 -8.97 -8.41 11.66
N LYS A 376 -8.23 -7.40 11.15
CA LYS A 376 -8.77 -6.07 10.83
C LYS A 376 -9.90 -6.17 9.81
N ARG A 377 -9.76 -7.04 8.81
CA ARG A 377 -10.78 -7.32 7.79
C ARG A 377 -12.05 -7.91 8.40
N LYS A 378 -11.93 -8.94 9.24
CA LYS A 378 -13.08 -9.51 9.98
C LYS A 378 -13.80 -8.45 10.83
N GLN A 379 -13.06 -7.54 11.46
CA GLN A 379 -13.63 -6.43 12.24
C GLN A 379 -14.34 -5.41 11.34
N ALA A 380 -13.74 -5.04 10.20
CA ALA A 380 -14.34 -4.11 9.24
C ALA A 380 -15.65 -4.66 8.68
N VAL A 381 -15.67 -5.92 8.25
CA VAL A 381 -16.89 -6.61 7.76
C VAL A 381 -17.97 -6.63 8.84
N LYS A 382 -17.62 -6.97 10.09
CA LYS A 382 -18.56 -6.94 11.22
C LYS A 382 -19.12 -5.53 11.49
N ALA A 383 -18.36 -4.48 11.19
CA ALA A 383 -18.80 -3.09 11.30
C ALA A 383 -19.55 -2.58 10.05
N GLY A 384 -19.82 -3.44 9.06
CA GLY A 384 -20.49 -3.06 7.81
C GLY A 384 -19.59 -2.36 6.78
N GLY A 385 -18.28 -2.31 7.04
CA GLY A 385 -17.25 -1.81 6.14
C GLY A 385 -16.71 -2.90 5.21
N TYR A 386 -15.88 -2.49 4.25
CA TYR A 386 -15.23 -3.38 3.30
C TYR A 386 -13.72 -3.14 3.30
N LEU A 387 -12.95 -4.23 3.35
CA LEU A 387 -11.51 -4.25 3.10
C LEU A 387 -11.24 -5.35 2.07
N SER A 388 -10.36 -5.06 1.12
CA SER A 388 -9.99 -6.00 0.05
C SER A 388 -9.54 -7.34 0.65
N PRO A 389 -9.84 -8.49 0.02
CA PRO A 389 -9.18 -9.75 0.38
C PRO A 389 -7.66 -9.70 0.15
N GLN A 390 -7.20 -8.88 -0.80
CA GLN A 390 -5.79 -8.66 -1.11
C GLN A 390 -5.32 -7.31 -0.52
N PRO A 391 -4.50 -7.31 0.55
CA PRO A 391 -3.98 -6.07 1.14
C PRO A 391 -2.89 -5.40 0.30
N ARG A 392 -2.27 -6.13 -0.62
CA ARG A 392 -1.12 -5.69 -1.39
C ARG A 392 -1.53 -5.11 -2.74
N SER A 393 -0.93 -3.98 -3.08
CA SER A 393 -0.94 -3.42 -4.42
C SER A 393 -0.29 -4.36 -5.44
N TYR A 394 -0.49 -4.05 -6.72
CA TYR A 394 0.17 -4.71 -7.84
C TYR A 394 1.70 -4.80 -7.66
N TYR A 395 2.33 -3.68 -7.28
CA TYR A 395 3.78 -3.62 -7.10
C TYR A 395 4.25 -4.40 -5.87
N GLU A 396 3.55 -4.31 -4.74
CA GLU A 396 3.90 -5.11 -3.55
C GLU A 396 3.80 -6.62 -3.84
N GLN A 397 2.76 -7.06 -4.56
CA GLN A 397 2.62 -8.47 -4.93
C GLN A 397 3.75 -8.97 -5.84
N ALA A 398 4.17 -8.14 -6.80
CA ALA A 398 5.22 -8.50 -7.75
C ALA A 398 6.62 -8.37 -7.12
N MET A 399 6.88 -7.30 -6.38
CA MET A 399 8.22 -6.88 -6.00
C MET A 399 8.63 -7.30 -4.59
N HIS A 400 7.68 -7.56 -3.67
CA HIS A 400 8.03 -8.04 -2.32
C HIS A 400 8.15 -9.57 -2.34
N ILE A 401 9.27 -10.05 -2.88
CA ILE A 401 9.55 -11.47 -3.04
C ILE A 401 10.04 -12.14 -1.75
N ASN A 402 10.42 -11.36 -0.73
CA ASN A 402 11.01 -11.84 0.51
C ASN A 402 10.57 -11.03 1.75
N GLU A 403 9.26 -10.95 1.98
CA GLU A 403 8.66 -10.30 3.17
C GLU A 403 9.24 -10.86 4.49
N GLN A 404 9.66 -9.99 5.40
CA GLN A 404 10.41 -10.38 6.59
C GLN A 404 9.53 -10.55 7.83
N SER A 405 9.93 -11.50 8.70
CA SER A 405 9.47 -11.52 10.09
C SER A 405 10.67 -11.27 11.02
N PRO A 406 10.46 -10.80 12.27
CA PRO A 406 11.57 -10.48 13.15
C PRO A 406 12.51 -11.67 13.39
N LYS A 407 11.97 -12.88 13.43
CA LYS A 407 12.75 -14.10 13.63
C LYS A 407 13.63 -14.42 12.42
N VAL A 408 13.10 -14.23 11.21
CA VAL A 408 13.84 -14.47 9.96
C VAL A 408 14.94 -13.43 9.82
N LEU A 409 14.59 -12.15 9.92
CA LEU A 409 15.53 -11.03 9.84
C LEU A 409 16.66 -11.16 10.87
N LYS A 410 16.32 -11.47 12.13
CA LYS A 410 17.32 -11.69 13.20
C LYS A 410 18.31 -12.78 12.83
N LYS A 411 17.81 -13.95 12.41
CA LYS A 411 18.64 -15.10 12.08
C LYS A 411 19.56 -14.82 10.88
N GLN A 412 19.07 -14.09 9.88
CA GLN A 412 19.87 -13.72 8.71
C GLN A 412 21.00 -12.77 9.10
N LEU A 413 20.70 -11.72 9.89
CA LEU A 413 21.71 -10.76 10.35
C LEU A 413 22.75 -11.41 11.30
N GLU A 414 22.32 -12.25 12.25
CA GLU A 414 23.21 -12.93 13.22
C GLU A 414 24.18 -13.93 12.57
N LYS A 415 23.97 -14.30 11.29
CA LYS A 415 24.93 -15.10 10.52
C LYS A 415 26.20 -14.30 10.19
N HIS A 416 26.08 -12.98 10.03
CA HIS A 416 27.13 -12.10 9.51
C HIS A 416 27.61 -11.06 10.52
N PHE A 417 26.79 -10.71 11.51
CA PHE A 417 27.09 -9.68 12.52
C PHE A 417 27.00 -10.23 13.94
N LYS A 418 27.92 -9.78 14.80
CA LYS A 418 27.99 -10.21 16.21
C LYS A 418 26.89 -9.61 17.09
N TYR A 419 26.49 -8.38 16.81
CA TYR A 419 25.49 -7.65 17.57
C TYR A 419 24.35 -7.25 16.64
N VAL A 420 23.14 -7.68 16.98
CA VAL A 420 21.91 -7.42 16.21
C VAL A 420 20.83 -6.94 17.17
N LEU A 421 20.25 -5.77 16.87
CA LEU A 421 19.10 -5.20 17.56
C LEU A 421 17.94 -5.14 16.57
N ILE A 422 16.77 -5.68 16.95
CA ILE A 422 15.55 -5.65 16.13
C ILE A 422 14.38 -5.21 16.99
N TRP A 423 13.53 -4.35 16.46
CA TRP A 423 12.29 -3.96 17.09
C TRP A 423 11.19 -3.69 16.06
N PHE A 424 9.95 -3.73 16.54
CA PHE A 424 8.79 -3.34 15.78
C PHE A 424 8.53 -1.84 15.95
N GLY A 425 8.08 -1.19 14.88
CA GLY A 425 7.61 0.19 14.93
C GLY A 425 6.55 0.46 13.87
N ASP A 426 6.27 1.74 13.66
CA ASP A 426 5.50 2.26 12.54
C ASP A 426 5.90 3.73 12.30
N PRO A 427 5.58 4.33 11.14
CA PRO A 427 5.95 5.71 10.82
C PRO A 427 5.53 6.74 11.89
N THR A 428 4.45 6.50 12.62
CA THR A 428 3.91 7.43 13.64
C THR A 428 4.47 7.17 15.05
N ASN A 429 5.10 6.02 15.26
CA ASN A 429 5.71 5.57 16.51
C ASN A 429 6.94 4.68 16.23
N PRO A 430 8.05 5.26 15.75
CA PRO A 430 9.23 4.49 15.36
C PRO A 430 9.94 3.81 16.54
N LEU A 431 9.73 4.29 17.78
CA LEU A 431 10.23 3.64 19.00
C LEU A 431 9.56 2.30 19.27
N GLY A 432 8.27 2.15 18.94
CA GLY A 432 7.47 0.93 19.09
C GLY A 432 7.89 0.00 20.24
N SER A 433 8.33 -1.22 19.90
CA SER A 433 8.72 -2.24 20.89
C SER A 433 10.10 -2.05 21.53
N LEU A 434 10.83 -1.00 21.17
CA LEU A 434 12.12 -0.64 21.77
C LEU A 434 11.96 -0.10 23.20
N VAL A 435 10.85 0.60 23.44
CA VAL A 435 10.51 1.22 24.73
C VAL A 435 9.22 0.67 25.33
N ASN A 436 8.31 0.15 24.49
CA ASN A 436 7.06 -0.42 24.95
C ASN A 436 7.12 -1.95 25.01
N LYS A 437 6.48 -2.53 26.01
CA LYS A 437 6.32 -3.98 26.09
C LYS A 437 5.24 -4.44 25.10
N TYR A 438 5.67 -4.99 23.98
CA TYR A 438 4.75 -5.55 22.99
C TYR A 438 4.32 -6.97 23.38
N GLY A 439 3.01 -7.20 23.41
CA GLY A 439 2.43 -8.54 23.36
C GLY A 439 2.37 -9.07 21.93
N VAL A 440 1.95 -10.32 21.77
CA VAL A 440 1.79 -10.95 20.45
C VAL A 440 0.87 -10.13 19.53
N SER A 441 -0.22 -9.56 20.07
CA SER A 441 -1.13 -8.74 19.27
C SER A 441 -0.49 -7.44 18.79
N ASP A 442 0.42 -6.84 19.56
CA ASP A 442 1.10 -5.60 19.17
C ASP A 442 2.11 -5.90 18.05
N CYS A 443 2.90 -6.97 18.22
CA CYS A 443 3.82 -7.48 17.19
C CYS A 443 3.12 -7.82 15.87
N ILE A 444 1.89 -8.34 15.91
CA ILE A 444 1.10 -8.64 14.72
C ILE A 444 0.58 -7.35 14.06
N ASN A 445 0.26 -6.33 14.84
CA ASN A 445 -0.34 -5.10 14.30
C ASN A 445 0.69 -4.05 13.87
N ALA A 446 1.94 -4.17 14.32
CA ALA A 446 3.05 -3.37 13.83
C ALA A 446 3.36 -3.74 12.38
N SER A 447 3.37 -2.73 11.52
CA SER A 447 3.60 -2.88 10.09
C SER A 447 5.09 -2.99 9.74
N ASP A 448 5.97 -2.42 10.56
CA ASP A 448 7.36 -2.18 10.19
C ASP A 448 8.32 -2.93 11.11
N LEU A 449 9.45 -3.34 10.52
CA LEU A 449 10.59 -3.88 11.26
C LEU A 449 11.80 -2.97 11.04
N TYR A 450 12.44 -2.62 12.15
CA TYR A 450 13.73 -1.94 12.13
C TYR A 450 14.78 -2.88 12.70
N ALA A 451 15.99 -2.83 12.12
CA ALA A 451 17.12 -3.55 12.63
C ALA A 451 18.41 -2.72 12.56
N LEU A 452 19.27 -2.92 13.54
CA LEU A 452 20.65 -2.45 13.55
C LEU A 452 21.57 -3.67 13.69
N ALA A 453 22.64 -3.72 12.89
CA ALA A 453 23.62 -4.78 12.95
C ALA A 453 25.06 -4.23 12.93
N SER A 454 25.93 -4.79 13.76
CA SER A 454 27.33 -4.35 13.89
C SER A 454 28.22 -5.48 14.42
N ASN A 455 29.53 -5.32 14.26
CA ASN A 455 30.54 -6.15 14.91
C ASN A 455 30.98 -5.61 16.28
N SER A 456 30.50 -4.41 16.65
CA SER A 456 30.65 -3.79 17.97
C SER A 456 29.31 -3.68 18.70
N PRO A 457 29.31 -3.59 20.05
CA PRO A 457 28.07 -3.42 20.81
C PRO A 457 27.25 -2.21 20.35
N ILE A 458 25.96 -2.41 20.15
CA ILE A 458 25.02 -1.35 19.74
C ILE A 458 24.58 -0.55 20.97
N ASP A 459 24.72 0.77 20.92
CA ASP A 459 24.25 1.68 21.97
C ASP A 459 22.72 1.84 21.93
N LEU A 460 22.02 1.00 22.69
CA LEU A 460 20.57 1.00 22.78
C LEU A 460 20.00 2.33 23.30
N GLU A 461 20.64 2.96 24.28
CA GLU A 461 20.13 4.20 24.86
C GLU A 461 20.35 5.37 23.89
N GLY A 462 21.47 5.40 23.17
CA GLY A 462 21.68 6.33 22.07
C GLY A 462 20.62 6.22 20.97
N VAL A 463 20.21 5.00 20.59
CA VAL A 463 19.13 4.79 19.60
C VAL A 463 17.80 5.36 20.11
N LYS A 464 17.42 5.04 21.34
CA LYS A 464 16.18 5.58 21.95
C LYS A 464 16.21 7.09 22.02
N HIS A 465 17.35 7.66 22.40
CA HIS A 465 17.55 9.10 22.50
C HIS A 465 17.40 9.78 21.13
N ARG A 466 18.02 9.25 20.08
CA ARG A 466 17.89 9.80 18.71
C ARG A 466 16.48 9.72 18.16
N LEU A 467 15.69 8.72 18.54
CA LEU A 467 14.29 8.61 18.13
C LEU A 467 13.30 9.41 18.99
N SER A 468 13.73 9.85 20.18
CA SER A 468 12.88 10.58 21.12
C SER A 468 13.13 12.09 21.06
N GLN A 469 12.14 12.85 21.52
CA GLN A 469 12.31 14.26 21.81
C GLN A 469 13.04 14.45 23.14
N ASN A 470 14.06 15.29 23.14
CA ASN A 470 14.75 15.73 24.35
C ASN A 470 14.04 16.92 25.00
N VAL A 471 14.19 17.06 26.31
CA VAL A 471 13.70 18.25 27.04
C VAL A 471 14.36 19.49 26.46
N LEU A 472 13.53 20.43 26.01
CA LEU A 472 14.01 21.69 25.44
C LEU A 472 14.24 22.73 26.54
N THR A 473 15.38 23.39 26.49
CA THR A 473 15.65 24.60 27.24
C THR A 473 14.72 25.74 26.79
N PRO A 474 14.55 26.80 27.61
CA PRO A 474 13.80 27.97 27.18
C PRO A 474 14.33 28.59 25.88
N CYS A 475 15.66 28.69 25.72
CA CYS A 475 16.28 29.25 24.51
C CYS A 475 16.00 28.42 23.26
N GLU A 476 16.07 27.08 23.35
CA GLU A 476 15.76 26.20 22.21
C GLU A 476 14.28 26.29 21.79
N ARG A 477 13.36 26.49 22.74
CA ARG A 477 11.94 26.73 22.44
C ARG A 477 11.72 28.04 21.67
N LEU A 478 12.48 29.09 21.97
CA LEU A 478 12.40 30.36 21.25
C LEU A 478 12.82 30.26 19.78
N ASN A 479 13.64 29.27 19.44
CA ASN A 479 14.08 29.01 18.07
C ASN A 479 13.06 28.23 17.24
N ILE A 480 11.96 27.78 17.82
CA ILE A 480 10.90 27.05 17.12
C ILE A 480 9.70 27.98 16.99
N THR A 481 9.28 28.32 15.78
CA THR A 481 8.23 29.32 15.56
C THR A 481 7.11 28.79 14.68
N CYS A 482 5.92 29.35 14.82
CA CYS A 482 4.76 29.01 14.01
C CYS A 482 4.31 30.22 13.17
N SER A 483 3.84 29.96 11.96
CA SER A 483 3.21 30.96 11.10
C SER A 483 2.02 30.37 10.33
N MET A 484 1.11 31.25 9.88
CA MET A 484 -0.02 30.90 9.02
C MET A 484 -0.19 31.98 7.93
N ASN A 485 -0.84 31.60 6.84
CA ASN A 485 -1.09 32.50 5.70
C ASN A 485 -2.44 33.24 5.76
N ASP A 486 -3.27 32.96 6.77
CA ASP A 486 -4.62 33.53 6.90
C ASP A 486 -4.69 34.53 8.05
N ASP A 487 -5.14 35.75 7.75
CA ASP A 487 -5.23 36.84 8.74
C ASP A 487 -6.59 36.87 9.47
N GLU A 488 -7.67 36.41 8.82
CA GLU A 488 -9.02 36.31 9.40
C GLU A 488 -9.74 35.04 8.96
N LEU A 489 -10.31 34.31 9.93
CA LEU A 489 -11.01 33.06 9.70
C LEU A 489 -12.45 33.12 10.20
N SER A 490 -13.35 32.35 9.60
CA SER A 490 -14.75 32.26 10.02
C SER A 490 -15.22 30.82 10.05
N PHE A 491 -15.73 30.38 11.20
CA PHE A 491 -16.19 29.00 11.40
C PHE A 491 -17.49 28.95 12.20
N VAL A 492 -18.19 27.82 12.10
CA VAL A 492 -19.40 27.56 12.90
C VAL A 492 -19.00 27.11 14.30
N ARG A 493 -19.70 27.57 15.34
CA ARG A 493 -19.48 27.09 16.72
C ARG A 493 -19.53 25.56 16.84
N ASN A 494 -18.77 24.99 17.78
CA ASN A 494 -18.67 23.54 18.01
C ASN A 494 -18.23 22.71 16.79
N SER A 495 -17.73 23.35 15.73
CA SER A 495 -17.12 22.64 14.62
C SER A 495 -15.65 22.34 14.89
N GLN A 496 -15.09 21.45 14.07
CA GLN A 496 -13.66 21.21 14.01
C GLN A 496 -13.15 21.69 12.64
N ALA A 497 -12.00 22.35 12.62
CA ALA A 497 -11.30 22.76 11.40
C ALA A 497 -9.89 22.17 11.35
N LEU A 498 -9.34 22.08 10.14
CA LEU A 498 -7.94 21.82 9.90
C LEU A 498 -7.32 23.11 9.37
N LEU A 499 -6.39 23.70 10.12
CA LEU A 499 -5.68 24.92 9.74
C LEU A 499 -4.28 24.56 9.25
N ASP A 500 -3.85 25.13 8.13
CA ASP A 500 -2.49 24.95 7.63
C ASP A 500 -1.54 25.88 8.40
N VAL A 501 -0.68 25.28 9.23
CA VAL A 501 0.32 25.97 10.04
C VAL A 501 1.71 25.55 9.57
N VAL A 502 2.62 26.50 9.37
CA VAL A 502 4.03 26.21 9.12
C VAL A 502 4.77 26.33 10.45
N VAL A 503 5.50 25.29 10.82
CA VAL A 503 6.36 25.27 12.02
C VAL A 503 7.81 25.24 11.57
N PHE A 504 8.58 26.25 11.94
CA PHE A 504 10.01 26.35 11.65
C PHE A 504 10.83 25.93 12.86
N ASN A 505 11.92 25.19 12.64
CA ASN A 505 12.88 24.80 13.66
C ASN A 505 14.25 25.42 13.36
N GLY A 506 14.61 26.46 14.10
CA GLY A 506 15.90 27.14 13.98
C GLY A 506 17.05 26.50 14.77
N ASN A 507 16.85 25.34 15.37
CA ASN A 507 17.91 24.63 16.11
C ASN A 507 18.77 23.76 15.18
N ASP A 508 19.92 23.32 15.69
CA ASP A 508 20.88 22.37 15.09
C ASP A 508 20.55 20.91 15.44
N PHE A 509 19.30 20.63 15.79
CA PHE A 509 18.78 19.30 16.03
C PHE A 509 17.32 19.23 15.59
N SER A 510 16.84 18.02 15.35
CA SER A 510 15.46 17.81 14.91
C SER A 510 14.44 17.84 16.05
N VAL A 511 13.24 18.39 15.78
CA VAL A 511 12.10 18.44 16.71
C VAL A 511 11.08 17.35 16.38
N LYS A 512 10.62 16.62 17.41
CA LYS A 512 9.88 15.35 17.28
C LYS A 512 8.64 15.34 18.16
N SER A 513 7.57 14.72 17.67
CA SER A 513 6.36 14.36 18.42
C SER A 513 6.40 12.90 18.95
N VAL A 514 7.57 12.43 19.37
CA VAL A 514 7.81 11.02 19.76
C VAL A 514 8.62 10.98 21.06
N GLY A 515 8.40 9.95 21.89
CA GLY A 515 9.12 9.74 23.16
C GLY A 515 8.31 10.14 24.39
N GLU A 516 8.98 10.32 25.53
CA GLU A 516 8.35 10.65 26.82
C GLU A 516 7.93 12.12 26.94
N THR A 517 8.67 13.03 26.31
CA THR A 517 8.42 14.49 26.34
C THR A 517 8.27 15.07 24.92
N PRO A 518 7.30 14.56 24.13
CA PRO A 518 7.10 15.00 22.74
C PRO A 518 6.69 16.48 22.67
N VAL A 519 7.08 17.15 21.58
CA VAL A 519 6.57 18.49 21.24
C VAL A 519 5.36 18.34 20.34
N HIS A 520 4.27 19.04 20.66
CA HIS A 520 3.05 19.10 19.86
C HIS A 520 2.66 20.54 19.54
N LEU A 521 2.09 20.72 18.34
CA LEU A 521 1.40 21.96 17.99
C LEU A 521 0.03 21.99 18.70
N SER A 522 -0.31 23.13 19.28
CA SER A 522 -1.58 23.34 19.97
C SER A 522 -1.97 24.82 19.99
N TYR A 523 -2.94 25.21 20.81
CA TYR A 523 -3.46 26.56 20.81
C TYR A 523 -4.20 26.92 22.10
N HIS A 524 -4.40 28.22 22.29
CA HIS A 524 -5.31 28.82 23.26
C HIS A 524 -6.39 29.60 22.53
N TRP A 525 -7.60 29.67 23.12
CA TRP A 525 -8.63 30.61 22.68
C TRP A 525 -8.75 31.74 23.68
N VAL A 526 -8.64 32.97 23.20
CA VAL A 526 -8.78 34.20 23.99
C VAL A 526 -9.96 35.02 23.45
N LYS A 527 -10.70 35.64 24.37
CA LYS A 527 -11.79 36.56 24.04
C LYS A 527 -11.78 37.72 25.01
N ASP A 528 -11.79 38.95 24.48
CA ASP A 528 -11.82 40.17 25.28
C ASP A 528 -10.68 40.25 26.32
N GLY A 529 -9.52 39.63 26.02
CA GLY A 529 -8.36 39.52 26.91
C GLY A 529 -8.38 38.33 27.86
N ASP A 530 -9.49 37.60 27.98
CA ASP A 530 -9.62 36.43 28.85
C ASP A 530 -9.39 35.13 28.07
N VAL A 531 -8.58 34.22 28.64
CA VAL A 531 -8.42 32.86 28.10
C VAL A 531 -9.72 32.08 28.33
N VAL A 532 -10.39 31.74 27.24
CA VAL A 532 -11.63 30.94 27.24
C VAL A 532 -11.32 29.44 27.16
N ILE A 533 -10.28 29.07 26.41
CA ILE A 533 -9.79 27.69 26.34
C ILE A 533 -8.27 27.72 26.47
N TRP A 534 -7.77 27.22 27.59
CA TRP A 534 -6.33 27.09 27.84
C TRP A 534 -5.76 25.81 27.23
N ASP A 535 -6.46 24.67 27.28
CA ASP A 535 -5.88 23.41 26.83
C ASP A 535 -6.43 23.00 25.46
N GLY A 536 -5.79 23.50 24.40
CA GLY A 536 -6.16 23.20 23.01
C GLY A 536 -5.89 21.76 22.59
N LYS A 537 -6.46 21.31 21.47
CA LYS A 537 -6.19 19.95 20.96
C LYS A 537 -4.75 19.83 20.48
N ARG A 538 -4.11 18.68 20.76
CA ARG A 538 -2.76 18.39 20.28
C ARG A 538 -2.77 17.99 18.82
N THR A 539 -1.81 18.49 18.06
CA THR A 539 -1.48 18.03 16.72
C THR A 539 -0.02 17.61 16.70
N LYS A 540 0.26 16.37 16.26
CA LYS A 540 1.63 15.87 16.12
C LYS A 540 2.35 16.62 14.99
N LEU A 541 3.61 16.97 15.22
CA LEU A 541 4.58 17.32 14.22
C LEU A 541 5.03 16.01 13.57
N HIS A 542 4.48 15.71 12.40
CA HIS A 542 4.74 14.48 11.66
C HIS A 542 4.96 14.77 10.17
N PRO A 543 6.12 14.36 9.58
CA PRO A 543 7.28 13.75 10.23
C PRO A 543 7.95 14.69 11.26
N LEU A 544 9.13 14.31 11.77
CA LEU A 544 9.97 15.24 12.54
C LEU A 544 10.32 16.49 11.71
N ILE A 545 10.58 17.61 12.39
CA ILE A 545 11.13 18.81 11.74
C ILE A 545 12.64 18.71 11.83
N VAL A 546 13.33 18.65 10.70
CA VAL A 546 14.80 18.57 10.64
C VAL A 546 15.45 19.85 11.19
N GLU A 547 16.76 19.81 11.44
CA GLU A 547 17.54 20.98 11.83
C GLU A 547 17.45 22.09 10.76
N GLY A 548 17.22 23.33 11.19
CA GLY A 548 17.06 24.48 10.28
C GLY A 548 15.88 24.41 9.30
N GLY A 549 15.00 23.41 9.41
CA GLY A 549 13.91 23.17 8.46
C GLY A 549 12.54 23.65 8.95
N ASP A 550 11.54 23.55 8.08
CA ASP A 550 10.14 23.77 8.41
C ASP A 550 9.25 22.58 8.05
N LEU A 551 8.07 22.53 8.67
CA LEU A 551 7.04 21.54 8.41
C LEU A 551 5.67 22.21 8.31
N ARG A 552 4.96 21.95 7.22
CA ARG A 552 3.54 22.31 7.10
C ARG A 552 2.67 21.25 7.77
N VAL A 553 1.92 21.66 8.78
CA VAL A 553 1.07 20.80 9.61
C VAL A 553 -0.39 21.23 9.49
N LYS A 554 -1.29 20.26 9.28
CA LYS A 554 -2.73 20.48 9.37
C LYS A 554 -3.18 20.40 10.83
N MET A 555 -3.16 21.55 11.51
CA MET A 555 -3.54 21.67 12.92
C MET A 555 -5.03 21.43 13.14
N ASN A 556 -5.36 20.54 14.07
CA ASN A 556 -6.73 20.24 14.45
C ASN A 556 -7.25 21.25 15.48
N VAL A 557 -8.22 22.08 15.10
CA VAL A 557 -8.78 23.13 15.98
C VAL A 557 -10.25 22.90 16.23
N ILE A 558 -10.65 22.90 17.51
CA ILE A 558 -12.04 22.84 17.96
C ILE A 558 -12.52 24.26 18.27
N MET A 559 -13.63 24.66 17.65
CA MET A 559 -14.20 26.00 17.80
C MET A 559 -14.93 26.17 19.13
N PRO A 560 -14.85 27.35 19.77
CA PRO A 560 -15.61 27.67 20.99
C PRO A 560 -17.13 27.49 20.83
N GLN A 561 -17.81 27.24 21.95
CA GLN A 561 -19.25 26.99 21.94
C GLN A 561 -20.09 28.27 21.73
N LYS A 562 -19.58 29.40 22.21
CA LYS A 562 -20.28 30.69 22.14
C LYS A 562 -19.85 31.44 20.88
N LYS A 563 -20.81 32.08 20.24
CA LYS A 563 -20.54 32.94 19.08
C LYS A 563 -19.73 34.18 19.49
N GLY A 564 -19.03 34.76 18.52
CA GLY A 564 -18.30 36.00 18.66
C GLY A 564 -16.93 35.96 18.00
N LEU A 565 -16.22 37.08 18.10
CA LEU A 565 -14.84 37.21 17.66
C LEU A 565 -13.90 36.70 18.77
N TYR A 566 -12.95 35.87 18.40
CA TYR A 566 -11.93 35.29 19.28
C TYR A 566 -10.54 35.49 18.69
N GLU A 567 -9.54 35.52 19.55
CA GLU A 567 -8.15 35.32 19.20
C GLU A 567 -7.82 33.83 19.34
N LEU A 568 -7.36 33.21 18.26
CA LEU A 568 -6.71 31.90 18.31
C LEU A 568 -5.21 32.13 18.46
N GLN A 569 -4.66 31.78 19.62
CA GLN A 569 -3.23 31.86 19.90
C GLN A 569 -2.60 30.50 19.62
N VAL A 570 -1.97 30.36 18.46
CA VAL A 570 -1.28 29.15 18.01
C VAL A 570 0.10 29.08 18.66
N THR A 571 0.35 27.99 19.38
CA THR A 571 1.57 27.78 20.17
C THR A 571 1.96 26.30 20.16
N MET A 572 2.96 25.92 20.93
CA MET A 572 3.37 24.53 21.11
C MET A 572 3.44 24.18 22.60
N VAL A 573 3.39 22.89 22.86
CA VAL A 573 3.59 22.32 24.20
C VAL A 573 4.56 21.16 24.09
N GLN A 574 5.53 21.13 25.00
CA GLN A 574 6.30 19.94 25.27
C GLN A 574 5.65 19.19 26.42
N GLU A 575 5.10 18.02 26.13
CA GLU A 575 4.36 17.21 27.10
C GLU A 575 5.21 16.88 28.32
N GLY A 576 4.62 16.99 29.51
CA GLY A 576 5.31 16.79 30.79
C GLY A 576 6.36 17.85 31.15
N VAL A 577 6.59 18.85 30.30
CA VAL A 577 7.62 19.90 30.50
C VAL A 577 6.99 21.28 30.62
N ALA A 578 6.54 21.88 29.52
CA ALA A 578 6.01 23.25 29.50
C ALA A 578 5.31 23.61 28.18
N TRP A 579 4.39 24.57 28.26
CA TRP A 579 3.93 25.36 27.12
C TRP A 579 5.03 26.31 26.64
N PHE A 580 5.11 26.58 25.35
CA PHE A 580 6.19 27.40 24.79
C PHE A 580 6.04 28.86 25.22
N ASP A 581 4.81 29.35 25.23
CA ASP A 581 4.38 30.67 25.70
C ASP A 581 4.30 30.81 27.23
N SER A 582 4.77 29.82 27.99
CA SER A 582 5.07 30.05 29.41
C SER A 582 6.33 30.89 29.61
N ASP A 583 7.20 30.98 28.59
CA ASP A 583 8.29 31.96 28.56
C ASP A 583 7.78 33.28 27.98
N THR A 584 7.92 34.36 28.74
CA THR A 584 7.52 35.71 28.32
C THR A 584 8.19 36.22 27.04
N GLN A 585 9.30 35.61 26.62
CA GLN A 585 9.98 35.95 25.37
C GLN A 585 9.35 35.25 24.16
N TYR A 586 8.67 34.12 24.36
CA TYR A 586 8.00 33.40 23.29
C TYR A 586 6.69 34.09 22.95
N LYS A 587 6.43 34.32 21.66
CA LYS A 587 5.19 34.94 21.18
C LYS A 587 4.39 33.92 20.38
N PRO A 588 3.20 33.51 20.85
CA PRO A 588 2.33 32.68 20.03
C PRO A 588 1.88 33.44 18.78
N PHE A 589 1.59 32.71 17.71
CA PHE A 589 1.01 33.29 16.50
C PHE A 589 -0.47 33.54 16.73
N ILE A 590 -0.95 34.76 16.48
CA ILE A 590 -2.34 35.15 16.77
C ILE A 590 -3.11 35.34 15.47
N VAL A 591 -4.26 34.68 15.35
CA VAL A 591 -5.20 34.89 14.24
C VAL A 591 -6.59 35.19 14.78
N MET A 592 -7.28 36.14 14.15
CA MET A 592 -8.64 36.50 14.52
C MET A 592 -9.63 35.52 13.89
N VAL A 593 -10.54 34.99 14.70
CA VAL A 593 -11.53 34.01 14.25
C VAL A 593 -12.94 34.43 14.65
N ASN A 594 -13.79 34.59 13.65
CA ASN A 594 -15.22 34.80 13.85
C ASN A 594 -15.95 33.46 14.00
N VAL A 595 -16.53 33.23 15.18
CA VAL A 595 -17.32 32.03 15.48
C VAL A 595 -18.81 32.35 15.33
N THR A 596 -19.44 31.72 14.33
CA THR A 596 -20.81 31.99 13.88
C THR A 596 -21.88 31.04 14.41
#